data_AF-A0A969B5X3-F1
#
_entry.id   AF-A0A969B5X3-F1
#
_cell.length_a   1.000
_cell.length_b   1.000
_cell.length_c   1.000
_cell.angle_alpha   90.00
_cell.angle_beta   90.00
_cell.angle_gamma   90.00
#
_symmetry.space_group_name_H-M   'P 1'
#
loop_
_entity.id
_entity.type
_entity.pdbx_description
1 polymer ?
#
loop_
_entity_poly.entity_id
_entity_poly.type
_entity_poly.pdbx_seq_one_letter_code
_entity_poly.pdbx_strand_id
1 'polypeptide(L)'
;MVTLHNKTISVWNPGGSLRSQTSLVRSYVNDLAIDPTSGKLYVTGFDNKYNSLDRNPVQVAFLTGFDLDLNVNWQTWGQDANSLTLPVTTPQGDRPQNDMADTRGYRITVGRDGGLYFLGEVAGGNSIFRWNGKDRTTATQVKYDAYNDPYNSASPHQAYYARINAQTGEVMQGQLAFPRYNGAANAFRVDQGTIAADEQGNIYVGGVTFSGVDGRDNNAIAGQSVGSYVFRREGDLTALVVSSDFQQRRLWTPFTDNGGKGKVQGFAVGQGRAALFGTVVEGTTITASALHGQAFNPGTSALADAYLATWAIDSPTGFATVQYGTAGADHLVGGATADLLIGGLGADTLQGDSRPAGGGFGGGADVFAYNAVGEGGDRILDFQTQDHIRISASGFGLAAGSQARLASSSQALGSSAGFVYSGGLLSFDGDGAGSQATVGLATLVGTPSLSASQIQIV
;
A
#
# COMPACT_ATOMS: atom_id res chain seq x y z
N MET A 1 -23.76 -3.41 -2.65
CA MET A 1 -23.37 -2.08 -2.12
C MET A 1 -23.18 -2.20 -0.62
N VAL A 2 -22.24 -1.45 -0.02
CA VAL A 2 -22.06 -1.39 1.43
C VAL A 2 -22.03 0.07 1.86
N THR A 3 -22.65 0.38 3.00
CA THR A 3 -22.72 1.75 3.54
C THR A 3 -22.33 1.77 5.01
N LEU A 4 -21.57 2.79 5.42
CA LEU A 4 -21.28 3.11 6.80
C LEU A 4 -21.95 4.45 7.16
N HIS A 5 -22.85 4.45 8.14
CA HIS A 5 -23.50 5.67 8.63
C HIS A 5 -23.78 5.55 10.12
N ASN A 6 -23.44 6.58 10.91
CA ASN A 6 -23.61 6.58 12.37
C ASN A 6 -23.12 5.29 13.08
N LYS A 7 -21.95 4.78 12.67
CA LYS A 7 -21.34 3.53 13.17
C LYS A 7 -22.11 2.24 12.84
N THR A 8 -23.10 2.31 11.95
CA THR A 8 -23.85 1.17 11.44
C THR A 8 -23.35 0.80 10.04
N ILE A 9 -22.99 -0.46 9.88
CA ILE A 9 -22.66 -1.06 8.59
C ILE A 9 -23.94 -1.68 8.03
N SER A 10 -24.25 -1.40 6.77
CA SER A 10 -25.36 -2.04 6.05
C SER A 10 -24.86 -2.61 4.72
N VAL A 11 -25.16 -3.88 4.47
CA VAL A 11 -24.85 -4.57 3.21
C VAL A 11 -26.13 -4.73 2.42
N TRP A 12 -26.08 -4.40 1.13
CA TRP A 12 -27.23 -4.37 0.23
C TRP A 12 -26.97 -5.28 -0.97
N ASN A 13 -27.98 -6.08 -1.33
CA ASN A 13 -27.98 -6.86 -2.55
C ASN A 13 -27.97 -5.94 -3.79
N PRO A 14 -27.57 -6.44 -4.98
CA PRO A 14 -27.58 -5.65 -6.21
C PRO A 14 -28.94 -5.01 -6.54
N GLY A 15 -30.05 -5.68 -6.17
CA GLY A 15 -31.41 -5.15 -6.34
C GLY A 15 -31.84 -4.10 -5.31
N GLY A 16 -30.95 -3.65 -4.43
CA GLY A 16 -31.22 -2.60 -3.44
C GLY A 16 -31.95 -3.07 -2.17
N SER A 17 -32.24 -4.36 -2.01
CA SER A 17 -32.76 -4.91 -0.74
C SER A 17 -31.65 -5.02 0.30
N LEU A 18 -31.93 -4.68 1.55
CA LEU A 18 -31.00 -4.88 2.67
C LEU A 18 -30.71 -6.38 2.84
N ARG A 19 -29.43 -6.75 2.92
CA ARG A 19 -28.96 -8.12 3.18
C ARG A 19 -28.66 -8.34 4.66
N SER A 20 -27.83 -7.48 5.24
CA SER A 20 -27.36 -7.58 6.62
C SER A 20 -27.06 -6.19 7.18
N GLN A 21 -27.19 -6.02 8.49
CA GLN A 21 -26.90 -4.76 9.17
C GLN A 21 -26.38 -5.00 10.60
N THR A 22 -25.38 -4.22 11.02
CA THR A 22 -24.87 -4.24 12.40
C THR A 22 -24.39 -2.87 12.84
N SER A 23 -24.56 -2.56 14.14
CA SER A 23 -24.07 -1.32 14.75
C SER A 23 -22.86 -1.60 15.62
N LEU A 24 -21.77 -0.87 15.38
CA LEU A 24 -20.53 -1.07 16.10
C LEU A 24 -20.52 -0.29 17.42
N VAL A 25 -20.22 -0.98 18.51
CA VAL A 25 -19.96 -0.37 19.82
C VAL A 25 -18.51 0.12 19.87
N ARG A 26 -18.28 1.29 19.26
CA ARG A 26 -16.97 1.96 19.17
C ARG A 26 -17.10 3.45 19.46
N SER A 27 -16.02 4.10 19.91
CA SER A 27 -15.99 5.55 20.12
C SER A 27 -16.06 6.30 18.79
N TYR A 28 -15.23 5.88 17.83
CA TYR A 28 -15.17 6.43 16.47
C TYR A 28 -15.07 5.31 15.44
N VAL A 29 -15.84 5.43 14.35
CA VAL A 29 -15.77 4.54 13.19
C VAL A 29 -15.58 5.45 11.98
N ASN A 30 -14.39 5.39 11.39
CA ASN A 30 -13.93 6.45 10.49
C ASN A 30 -13.98 6.07 9.02
N ASP A 31 -13.82 4.79 8.69
CA ASP A 31 -13.79 4.35 7.30
C ASP A 31 -14.17 2.88 7.12
N LEU A 32 -14.59 2.54 5.91
CA LEU A 32 -15.00 1.20 5.47
C LEU A 32 -14.45 0.92 4.07
N ALA A 33 -13.85 -0.25 3.90
CA ALA A 33 -13.44 -0.78 2.59
C ALA A 33 -14.11 -2.13 2.32
N ILE A 34 -14.34 -2.45 1.04
CA ILE A 34 -14.84 -3.75 0.60
C ILE A 34 -13.87 -4.34 -0.41
N ASP A 35 -13.58 -5.63 -0.25
CA ASP A 35 -12.97 -6.46 -1.28
C ASP A 35 -14.08 -7.33 -1.89
N PRO A 36 -14.61 -6.96 -3.07
CA PRO A 36 -15.67 -7.72 -3.72
C PRO A 36 -15.19 -9.07 -4.24
N THR A 37 -13.89 -9.24 -4.51
CA THR A 37 -13.32 -10.48 -5.03
C THR A 37 -13.29 -11.56 -3.96
N SER A 38 -12.87 -11.20 -2.74
CA SER A 38 -12.87 -12.14 -1.59
C SER A 38 -14.19 -12.14 -0.79
N GLY A 39 -15.12 -11.24 -1.08
CA GLY A 39 -16.37 -11.10 -0.34
C GLY A 39 -16.15 -10.68 1.11
N LYS A 40 -15.18 -9.80 1.34
CA LYS A 40 -14.81 -9.28 2.67
C LYS A 40 -15.08 -7.79 2.76
N LEU A 41 -15.34 -7.34 3.98
CA LEU A 41 -15.42 -5.93 4.31
C LEU A 41 -14.57 -5.62 5.54
N TYR A 42 -14.01 -4.43 5.56
CA TYR A 42 -13.06 -3.99 6.58
C TYR A 42 -13.52 -2.66 7.14
N VAL A 43 -13.37 -2.46 8.45
CA VAL A 43 -13.75 -1.21 9.13
C VAL A 43 -12.68 -0.78 10.10
N THR A 44 -12.36 0.52 10.09
CA THR A 44 -11.38 1.11 11.00
C THR A 44 -11.94 2.28 11.81
N GLY A 45 -11.25 2.59 12.90
CA GLY A 45 -11.53 3.72 13.77
C GLY A 45 -10.63 3.69 15.00
N PHE A 46 -11.13 4.24 16.10
CA PHE A 46 -10.45 4.17 17.39
C PHE A 46 -11.42 4.30 18.57
N ASP A 47 -10.97 3.83 19.73
CA ASP A 47 -11.70 3.90 20.99
C ASP A 47 -10.99 4.80 22.00
N ASN A 48 -11.76 5.64 22.69
CA ASN A 48 -11.30 6.31 23.91
C ASN A 48 -11.37 5.30 25.06
N LYS A 49 -10.23 4.98 25.67
CA LYS A 49 -10.11 4.02 26.77
C LYS A 49 -9.37 4.62 27.95
N TYR A 50 -9.45 3.94 29.10
CA TYR A 50 -8.75 4.31 30.33
C TYR A 50 -8.07 3.09 30.92
N ASN A 51 -6.81 3.23 31.30
CA ASN A 51 -6.15 2.22 32.12
C ASN A 51 -6.71 2.30 33.55
N SER A 52 -7.20 1.19 34.09
CA SER A 52 -7.82 1.15 35.41
C SER A 52 -6.82 1.27 36.56
N LEU A 53 -5.53 1.06 36.32
CA LEU A 53 -4.47 1.15 37.35
C LEU A 53 -4.17 2.60 37.73
N ASP A 54 -4.09 3.49 36.75
CA ASP A 54 -3.66 4.89 36.93
C ASP A 54 -4.65 5.93 36.36
N ARG A 55 -5.76 5.47 35.75
CA ARG A 55 -6.77 6.28 35.05
C ARG A 55 -6.21 7.09 33.88
N ASN A 56 -5.06 6.72 33.35
CA ASN A 56 -4.51 7.41 32.19
C ASN A 56 -5.38 7.14 30.95
N PRO A 57 -5.85 8.19 30.25
CA PRO A 57 -6.59 8.04 29.01
C PRO A 57 -5.65 7.58 27.89
N VAL A 58 -6.18 6.80 26.96
CA VAL A 58 -5.48 6.38 25.74
C VAL A 58 -6.48 6.17 24.62
N GLN A 59 -6.10 6.55 23.41
CA GLN A 59 -6.82 6.22 22.20
C GLN A 59 -6.22 4.99 21.53
N VAL A 60 -7.08 4.02 21.22
CA VAL A 60 -6.65 2.72 20.68
C VAL A 60 -7.28 2.52 19.31
N ALA A 61 -6.45 2.51 18.27
CA ALA A 61 -6.87 2.20 16.92
C ALA A 61 -7.41 0.76 16.82
N PHE A 62 -8.30 0.53 15.86
CA PHE A 62 -8.75 -0.80 15.50
C PHE A 62 -8.91 -0.95 13.99
N LEU A 63 -8.82 -2.20 13.53
CA LEU A 63 -9.25 -2.63 12.21
C LEU A 63 -9.95 -3.99 12.37
N THR A 64 -11.16 -4.12 11.85
CA THR A 64 -11.97 -5.34 11.94
C THR A 64 -12.34 -5.82 10.55
N GLY A 65 -12.11 -7.10 10.27
CA GLY A 65 -12.57 -7.77 9.05
C GLY A 65 -13.85 -8.54 9.30
N PHE A 66 -14.80 -8.45 8.37
CA PHE A 66 -16.06 -9.19 8.39
C PHE A 66 -16.32 -9.88 7.05
N ASP A 67 -17.20 -10.88 7.06
CA ASP A 67 -17.86 -11.36 5.84
C ASP A 67 -19.06 -10.48 5.46
N LEU A 68 -19.68 -10.75 4.31
CA LEU A 68 -20.85 -10.00 3.83
C LEU A 68 -22.12 -10.20 4.67
N ASP A 69 -22.13 -11.17 5.59
CA ASP A 69 -23.21 -11.38 6.55
C ASP A 69 -22.92 -10.70 7.90
N LEU A 70 -21.83 -9.93 7.97
CA LEU A 70 -21.36 -9.14 9.11
C LEU A 70 -20.92 -9.98 10.31
N ASN A 71 -20.48 -11.21 10.07
CA ASN A 71 -19.74 -11.96 11.07
C ASN A 71 -18.29 -11.49 11.10
N VAL A 72 -17.76 -11.23 12.29
CA VAL A 72 -16.34 -10.87 12.47
C VAL A 72 -15.48 -12.06 12.09
N ASN A 73 -14.54 -11.87 11.17
CA ASN A 73 -13.55 -12.88 10.82
C ASN A 73 -12.28 -12.73 11.66
N TRP A 74 -11.84 -11.48 11.84
CA TRP A 74 -10.64 -11.18 12.59
C TRP A 74 -10.67 -9.73 13.10
N GLN A 75 -9.85 -9.48 14.11
CA GLN A 75 -9.65 -8.18 14.73
C GLN A 75 -8.15 -7.87 14.78
N THR A 76 -7.78 -6.66 14.41
CA THR A 76 -6.43 -6.12 14.47
C THR A 76 -6.45 -4.90 15.39
N TRP A 77 -5.58 -4.93 16.40
CA TRP A 77 -5.60 -3.98 17.51
C TRP A 77 -6.95 -3.92 18.24
N GLY A 78 -7.23 -2.83 18.95
CA GLY A 78 -8.46 -2.63 19.71
C GLY A 78 -8.45 -3.28 21.10
N GLN A 79 -7.29 -3.72 21.59
CA GLN A 79 -7.13 -4.30 22.93
C GLN A 79 -7.46 -3.32 24.07
N ASP A 80 -7.71 -3.84 25.26
CA ASP A 80 -8.01 -3.03 26.44
C ASP A 80 -6.82 -2.21 26.93
N ALA A 81 -7.07 -1.02 27.47
CA ALA A 81 -6.01 -0.11 27.93
C ALA A 81 -5.12 -0.74 29.01
N ASN A 82 -5.68 -1.60 29.87
CA ASN A 82 -4.92 -2.32 30.89
C ASN A 82 -3.85 -3.26 30.29
N SER A 83 -4.09 -3.77 29.09
CA SER A 83 -3.15 -4.66 28.38
C SER A 83 -2.02 -3.90 27.70
N LEU A 84 -2.05 -2.57 27.65
CA LEU A 84 -1.04 -1.73 27.00
C LEU A 84 0.16 -1.45 27.89
N THR A 85 0.04 -1.67 29.20
CA THR A 85 1.15 -1.59 30.16
C THR A 85 1.61 -3.00 30.51
N LEU A 86 2.74 -3.46 29.95
CA LEU A 86 3.38 -4.70 30.44
C LEU A 86 4.41 -4.35 31.52
N PRO A 87 4.37 -4.98 32.71
CA PRO A 87 5.54 -4.99 33.58
C PRO A 87 6.64 -5.81 32.89
N VAL A 88 7.66 -5.15 32.36
CA VAL A 88 8.87 -5.81 31.86
C VAL A 88 10.04 -5.29 32.67
N THR A 89 10.68 -6.17 33.44
CA THR A 89 12.01 -5.93 34.00
C THR A 89 13.03 -6.15 32.89
N THR A 90 13.60 -5.07 32.37
CA THR A 90 14.78 -5.14 31.47
C THR A 90 16.06 -4.83 32.24
N PRO A 91 17.22 -5.41 31.88
CA PRO A 91 18.51 -5.11 32.50
C PRO A 91 18.94 -3.63 32.46
N GLN A 92 18.32 -2.80 31.62
CA GLN A 92 18.60 -1.37 31.45
C GLN A 92 17.85 -0.43 32.41
N GLY A 93 17.25 -0.94 33.49
CA GLY A 93 16.50 -0.13 34.45
C GLY A 93 15.04 0.08 34.01
N ASP A 94 14.13 0.07 34.97
CA ASP A 94 12.69 -0.05 34.75
C ASP A 94 12.11 1.02 33.82
N ARG A 95 11.81 0.65 32.58
CA ARG A 95 10.68 1.22 31.86
C ARG A 95 9.80 0.08 31.35
N PRO A 96 8.59 -0.12 31.90
CA PRO A 96 7.65 -1.06 31.31
C PRO A 96 7.47 -0.72 29.82
N GLN A 97 7.44 -1.72 28.94
CA GLN A 97 7.03 -1.48 27.56
C GLN A 97 5.55 -1.07 27.59
N ASN A 98 5.30 0.25 27.53
CA ASN A 98 3.96 0.82 27.54
C ASN A 98 3.56 1.25 26.13
N ASP A 99 2.54 0.61 25.56
CA ASP A 99 1.97 1.03 24.27
C ASP A 99 0.85 2.06 24.47
N MET A 100 1.12 3.05 25.32
CA MET A 100 0.15 4.04 25.79
C MET A 100 0.15 5.35 24.98
N ALA A 101 0.89 5.42 23.87
CA ALA A 101 0.72 6.51 22.93
C ALA A 101 -0.62 6.37 22.19
N ASP A 102 -1.33 7.48 22.02
CA ASP A 102 -2.60 7.50 21.30
C ASP A 102 -2.41 7.01 19.87
N THR A 103 -3.30 6.12 19.44
CA THR A 103 -3.37 5.60 18.07
C THR A 103 -4.77 5.77 17.51
N ARG A 104 -4.85 6.17 16.24
CA ARG A 104 -6.11 6.46 15.55
C ARG A 104 -6.07 5.86 14.15
N GLY A 105 -7.09 5.10 13.76
CA GLY A 105 -7.27 4.66 12.37
C GLY A 105 -8.22 5.60 11.62
N TYR A 106 -7.87 6.01 10.40
CA TYR A 106 -8.60 7.05 9.65
C TYR A 106 -9.04 6.63 8.26
N ARG A 107 -8.21 5.89 7.52
CA ARG A 107 -8.55 5.39 6.19
C ARG A 107 -8.12 3.94 6.03
N ILE A 108 -8.87 3.23 5.21
CA ILE A 108 -8.52 1.90 4.72
C ILE A 108 -8.87 1.79 3.24
N THR A 109 -8.09 1.02 2.51
CA THR A 109 -8.36 0.76 1.10
C THR A 109 -7.87 -0.62 0.70
N VAL A 110 -8.53 -1.22 -0.28
CA VAL A 110 -8.00 -2.37 -1.00
C VAL A 110 -7.24 -1.80 -2.20
N GLY A 111 -5.93 -2.05 -2.24
CA GLY A 111 -5.03 -1.60 -3.29
C GLY A 111 -5.32 -2.26 -4.64
N ARG A 112 -4.72 -1.74 -5.70
CA ARG A 112 -4.82 -2.34 -7.03
C ARG A 112 -4.09 -3.68 -7.12
N ASP A 113 -3.09 -3.89 -6.27
CA ASP A 113 -2.42 -5.17 -6.00
C ASP A 113 -3.28 -6.16 -5.17
N GLY A 114 -4.50 -5.75 -4.78
CA GLY A 114 -5.39 -6.49 -3.89
C GLY A 114 -4.98 -6.53 -2.42
N GLY A 115 -3.92 -5.82 -2.03
CA GLY A 115 -3.51 -5.69 -0.64
C GLY A 115 -4.47 -4.83 0.17
N LEU A 116 -4.64 -5.10 1.47
CA LEU A 116 -5.38 -4.21 2.38
C LEU A 116 -4.40 -3.20 2.99
N TYR A 117 -4.70 -1.92 2.85
CA TYR A 117 -3.86 -0.83 3.37
C TYR A 117 -4.59 -0.01 4.42
N PHE A 118 -3.86 0.36 5.46
CA PHE A 118 -4.34 1.14 6.59
C PHE A 118 -3.59 2.47 6.67
N LEU A 119 -4.31 3.54 7.02
CA LEU A 119 -3.75 4.84 7.35
C LEU A 119 -4.33 5.36 8.66
N GLY A 120 -3.44 5.79 9.54
CA GLY A 120 -3.74 6.29 10.86
C GLY A 120 -2.70 7.28 11.37
N GLU A 121 -2.83 7.67 12.63
CA GLU A 121 -1.87 8.52 13.32
C GLU A 121 -1.48 7.94 14.68
N VAL A 122 -0.27 8.27 15.09
CA VAL A 122 0.20 8.10 16.48
C VAL A 122 0.57 9.46 17.07
N ALA A 123 0.24 9.69 18.34
CA ALA A 123 0.77 10.81 19.12
C ALA A 123 1.70 10.29 20.22
N GLY A 124 2.99 10.20 19.90
CA GLY A 124 4.04 9.62 20.76
C GLY A 124 4.76 8.45 20.08
N GLY A 125 5.79 7.89 20.73
CA GLY A 125 6.66 6.86 20.13
C GLY A 125 6.32 5.40 20.51
N ASN A 126 5.83 5.16 21.72
CA ASN A 126 5.56 3.80 22.21
C ASN A 126 4.08 3.44 22.00
N SER A 127 3.76 2.82 20.87
CA SER A 127 2.39 2.50 20.48
C SER A 127 2.22 1.08 19.95
N ILE A 128 0.96 0.66 19.86
CA ILE A 128 0.55 -0.65 19.32
C ILE A 128 0.92 -0.85 17.84
N PHE A 129 1.24 0.23 17.12
CA PHE A 129 1.68 0.20 15.72
C PHE A 129 3.11 -0.33 15.54
N ARG A 130 3.80 -0.66 16.63
CA ARG A 130 5.11 -1.34 16.58
C ARG A 130 5.00 -2.80 16.18
N TRP A 131 3.81 -3.38 16.30
CA TRP A 131 3.60 -4.82 16.26
C TRP A 131 2.70 -5.27 15.12
N ASN A 132 2.58 -6.59 14.93
CA ASN A 132 1.72 -7.22 13.92
C ASN A 132 0.21 -7.01 14.14
N GLY A 133 -0.18 -6.33 15.22
CA GLY A 133 -1.57 -6.04 15.58
C GLY A 133 -2.35 -7.23 16.13
N LYS A 134 -1.71 -8.39 16.31
CA LYS A 134 -2.25 -9.59 16.98
C LYS A 134 -1.59 -9.82 18.33
N ASP A 135 -0.28 -9.60 18.40
CA ASP A 135 0.53 -9.70 19.59
C ASP A 135 1.42 -8.46 19.77
N ARG A 136 2.19 -8.42 20.86
CA ARG A 136 3.10 -7.32 21.22
C ARG A 136 4.57 -7.75 21.21
N THR A 137 4.90 -8.74 20.39
CA THR A 137 6.22 -9.38 20.31
C THR A 137 6.76 -9.42 18.88
N THR A 138 5.89 -9.45 17.89
CA THR A 138 6.24 -9.51 16.46
C THR A 138 6.30 -8.10 15.90
N ALA A 139 7.51 -7.55 15.74
CA ALA A 139 7.71 -6.21 15.22
C ALA A 139 7.50 -6.12 13.70
N THR A 140 6.87 -5.05 13.23
CA THR A 140 6.51 -4.87 11.81
C THR A 140 6.93 -3.51 11.24
N GLN A 141 7.48 -2.63 12.08
CA GLN A 141 7.90 -1.30 11.67
C GLN A 141 9.17 -1.35 10.83
N VAL A 142 9.09 -0.81 9.62
CA VAL A 142 10.24 -0.56 8.75
C VAL A 142 10.78 0.84 9.03
N LYS A 143 12.06 0.92 9.38
CA LYS A 143 12.75 2.14 9.79
C LYS A 143 14.12 2.19 9.14
N TYR A 144 14.49 3.35 8.59
CA TYR A 144 15.78 3.48 7.93
C TYR A 144 16.36 4.90 7.96
N ASP A 145 15.58 5.92 8.35
CA ASP A 145 16.08 7.29 8.45
C ASP A 145 15.40 8.12 9.55
N ALA A 146 15.79 9.38 9.66
CA ALA A 146 15.30 10.29 10.67
C ALA A 146 13.80 10.61 10.55
N TYR A 147 13.16 10.44 9.40
CA TYR A 147 11.77 10.83 9.16
C TYR A 147 10.78 9.69 9.34
N ASN A 148 11.26 8.47 9.57
CA ASN A 148 10.45 7.29 9.92
C ASN A 148 10.89 6.57 11.20
N ASP A 149 12.09 6.84 11.73
CA ASP A 149 12.50 6.36 13.06
C ASP A 149 12.27 7.45 14.13
N PRO A 150 11.27 7.30 15.02
CA PRO A 150 10.89 8.34 15.95
C PRO A 150 11.95 8.51 17.06
N TYR A 151 12.60 9.68 17.05
CA TYR A 151 13.44 10.17 18.14
C TYR A 151 13.31 11.69 18.26
N ASN A 152 13.63 12.24 19.43
CA ASN A 152 13.43 13.67 19.73
C ASN A 152 11.99 14.10 19.38
N SER A 153 11.03 13.29 19.83
CA SER A 153 9.60 13.47 19.60
C SER A 153 8.93 13.74 20.93
N ALA A 154 8.21 14.85 21.02
CA ALA A 154 7.19 15.05 22.04
C ALA A 154 5.94 14.24 21.65
N SER A 155 4.79 14.90 21.51
CA SER A 155 3.53 14.30 21.06
C SER A 155 3.01 14.84 19.72
N PRO A 156 3.86 15.11 18.69
CA PRO A 156 3.32 15.44 17.38
C PRO A 156 2.51 14.25 16.85
N HIS A 157 1.46 14.56 16.10
CA HIS A 157 0.67 13.58 15.37
C HIS A 157 1.45 13.13 14.13
N GLN A 158 1.94 11.90 14.16
CA GLN A 158 2.77 11.30 13.11
C GLN A 158 1.91 10.35 12.30
N ALA A 159 2.03 10.39 10.97
CA ALA A 159 1.30 9.47 10.10
C ALA A 159 1.84 8.04 10.29
N TYR A 160 0.94 7.07 10.32
CA TYR A 160 1.26 5.65 10.27
C TYR A 160 0.48 5.01 9.12
N TYR A 161 1.18 4.28 8.27
CA TYR A 161 0.57 3.50 7.20
C TYR A 161 1.12 2.08 7.20
N ALA A 162 0.29 1.14 6.78
CA ALA A 162 0.61 -0.27 6.85
C ALA A 162 -0.06 -1.08 5.75
N ARG A 163 0.59 -2.17 5.35
CA ARG A 163 0.02 -3.26 4.57
C ARG A 163 -0.43 -4.36 5.52
N ILE A 164 -1.68 -4.78 5.37
CA ILE A 164 -2.37 -5.75 6.23
C ILE A 164 -2.67 -6.99 5.38
N ASN A 165 -2.45 -8.16 5.95
CA ASN A 165 -2.94 -9.39 5.39
C ASN A 165 -4.48 -9.39 5.46
N ALA A 166 -5.15 -9.36 4.31
CA ALA A 166 -6.60 -9.20 4.22
C ALA A 166 -7.38 -10.40 4.80
N GLN A 167 -6.74 -11.57 4.87
CA GLN A 167 -7.34 -12.83 5.34
C GLN A 167 -7.17 -13.03 6.85
N THR A 168 -6.02 -12.66 7.43
CA THR A 168 -5.71 -12.86 8.85
C THR A 168 -5.85 -11.57 9.67
N GLY A 169 -5.75 -10.41 9.03
CA GLY A 169 -5.65 -9.10 9.64
C GLY A 169 -4.26 -8.79 10.23
N GLU A 170 -3.27 -9.65 10.06
CA GLU A 170 -1.91 -9.36 10.54
C GLU A 170 -1.32 -8.17 9.78
N VAL A 171 -0.70 -7.24 10.50
CA VAL A 171 0.13 -6.20 9.88
C VAL A 171 1.36 -6.91 9.31
N MET A 172 1.58 -6.80 8.00
CA MET A 172 2.75 -7.39 7.35
C MET A 172 3.94 -6.44 7.50
N GLN A 173 3.72 -5.17 7.17
CA GLN A 173 4.69 -4.09 7.29
C GLN A 173 3.96 -2.80 7.62
N GLY A 174 4.59 -1.97 8.47
CA GLY A 174 4.11 -0.63 8.76
C GLY A 174 5.24 0.37 8.84
N GLN A 175 4.94 1.64 8.67
CA GLN A 175 5.96 2.69 8.74
C GLN A 175 5.34 3.99 9.27
N LEU A 176 6.14 4.73 10.03
CA LEU A 176 5.81 6.09 10.43
C LEU A 176 6.34 7.07 9.39
N ALA A 177 5.64 8.19 9.21
CA ALA A 177 6.19 9.34 8.48
C ALA A 177 5.87 10.63 9.22
N PHE A 178 6.89 11.45 9.41
CA PHE A 178 6.76 12.75 10.05
C PHE A 178 7.86 13.71 9.59
N PRO A 179 7.53 15.00 9.31
CA PRO A 179 8.53 16.00 9.01
C PRO A 179 9.35 16.34 10.27
N ARG A 180 10.44 17.08 10.09
CA ARG A 180 11.24 17.59 11.20
C ARG A 180 11.39 19.10 11.17
N TYR A 181 11.37 19.70 12.36
CA TYR A 181 11.68 21.11 12.58
C TYR A 181 12.85 21.20 13.57
N ASN A 182 13.98 21.79 13.15
CA ASN A 182 15.17 21.90 13.99
C ASN A 182 15.57 20.57 14.67
N GLY A 183 15.47 19.47 13.93
CA GLY A 183 15.80 18.12 14.42
C GLY A 183 14.74 17.46 15.31
N ALA A 184 13.67 18.15 15.71
CA ALA A 184 12.54 17.55 16.43
C ALA A 184 11.49 17.00 15.47
N ALA A 185 10.86 15.88 15.83
CA ALA A 185 9.73 15.34 15.07
C ALA A 185 8.55 16.33 15.08
N ASN A 186 7.85 16.44 13.97
CA ASN A 186 6.70 17.34 13.81
C ASN A 186 5.56 16.66 13.06
N ALA A 187 4.40 17.31 12.95
CA ALA A 187 3.19 16.63 12.53
C ALA A 187 3.12 16.37 11.02
N PHE A 188 2.75 15.14 10.66
CA PHE A 188 2.15 14.78 9.38
C PHE A 188 0.74 14.30 9.66
N ARG A 189 -0.24 15.18 9.43
CA ARG A 189 -1.65 14.92 9.72
C ARG A 189 -2.33 14.20 8.56
N VAL A 190 -3.10 13.17 8.90
CA VAL A 190 -3.83 12.30 7.96
C VAL A 190 -5.27 12.01 8.41
N ASP A 191 -5.76 12.67 9.45
CA ASP A 191 -7.15 12.63 9.92
C ASP A 191 -8.18 13.04 8.85
N GLN A 192 -7.77 13.84 7.87
CA GLN A 192 -8.53 14.15 6.65
C GLN A 192 -7.80 13.74 5.38
N GLY A 193 -6.82 12.84 5.51
CA GLY A 193 -5.97 12.37 4.44
C GLY A 193 -6.59 11.27 3.59
N THR A 194 -5.72 10.62 2.82
CA THR A 194 -6.09 9.55 1.88
C THR A 194 -4.93 8.57 1.76
N ILE A 195 -5.25 7.32 1.44
CA ILE A 195 -4.29 6.26 1.11
C ILE A 195 -4.76 5.53 -0.15
N ALA A 196 -3.82 5.19 -1.03
CA ALA A 196 -4.04 4.32 -2.18
C ALA A 196 -2.80 3.45 -2.40
N ALA A 197 -2.95 2.34 -3.13
CA ALA A 197 -1.83 1.52 -3.57
C ALA A 197 -1.99 1.11 -5.03
N ASP A 198 -0.90 1.19 -5.79
CA ASP A 198 -0.86 0.85 -7.21
C ASP A 198 -0.68 -0.67 -7.44
N GLU A 199 -0.63 -1.10 -8.70
CA GLU A 199 -0.53 -2.50 -9.08
C GLU A 199 0.81 -3.14 -8.65
N GLN A 200 1.80 -2.35 -8.23
CA GLN A 200 3.08 -2.84 -7.69
C GLN A 200 3.08 -2.82 -6.16
N GLY A 201 1.98 -2.40 -5.53
CA GLY A 201 1.84 -2.24 -4.10
C GLY A 201 2.57 -1.00 -3.53
N ASN A 202 3.04 -0.06 -4.37
CA ASN A 202 3.58 1.20 -3.86
C ASN A 202 2.44 1.99 -3.21
N ILE A 203 2.74 2.68 -2.11
CA ILE A 203 1.75 3.29 -1.23
C ILE A 203 1.76 4.80 -1.41
N TYR A 204 0.59 5.38 -1.64
CA TYR A 204 0.37 6.80 -1.85
C TYR A 204 -0.40 7.36 -0.67
N VAL A 205 0.25 8.19 0.14
CA VAL A 205 -0.33 8.82 1.32
C VAL A 205 -0.47 10.31 1.07
N GLY A 206 -1.68 10.83 1.26
CA GLY A 206 -2.00 12.25 1.19
C GLY A 206 -2.39 12.79 2.55
N GLY A 207 -1.93 14.00 2.86
CA GLY A 207 -2.32 14.69 4.09
C GLY A 207 -1.73 16.10 4.17
N VAL A 208 -1.34 16.48 5.39
CA VAL A 208 -0.84 17.82 5.72
C VAL A 208 0.45 17.75 6.53
N THR A 209 1.52 18.40 6.09
CA THR A 209 2.78 18.46 6.86
C THR A 209 3.00 19.81 7.49
N PHE A 210 3.47 19.80 8.75
CA PHE A 210 3.75 21.01 9.55
C PHE A 210 5.25 21.34 9.67
N SER A 211 6.09 20.92 8.73
CA SER A 211 7.49 21.38 8.65
C SER A 211 8.21 20.90 7.38
N GLY A 212 9.54 21.01 7.38
CA GLY A 212 10.43 20.42 6.38
C GLY A 212 10.28 18.90 6.33
N VAL A 213 9.74 18.42 5.22
CA VAL A 213 9.87 17.03 4.79
C VAL A 213 11.29 16.79 4.30
N ASP A 214 11.68 15.53 4.17
CA ASP A 214 13.01 15.21 3.65
C ASP A 214 13.21 15.71 2.22
N GLY A 215 14.41 16.19 1.94
CA GLY A 215 14.79 16.68 0.62
C GLY A 215 13.93 17.84 0.10
N ARG A 216 13.16 18.54 0.95
CA ARG A 216 12.21 19.58 0.52
C ARG A 216 12.81 20.56 -0.49
N ASP A 217 13.98 21.11 -0.20
CA ASP A 217 14.60 22.15 -1.01
C ASP A 217 15.11 21.63 -2.37
N ASN A 218 15.18 20.30 -2.54
CA ASN A 218 15.52 19.64 -3.80
C ASN A 218 14.27 19.23 -4.60
N ASN A 219 13.08 19.33 -4.02
CA ASN A 219 11.86 18.96 -4.71
C ASN A 219 11.49 20.01 -5.77
N ALA A 220 11.05 19.52 -6.93
CA ALA A 220 10.48 20.34 -7.99
C ALA A 220 9.23 19.69 -8.57
N ILE A 221 8.28 20.52 -8.98
CA ILE A 221 7.05 20.11 -9.67
C ILE A 221 7.06 20.79 -11.03
N ALA A 222 7.06 19.98 -12.11
CA ALA A 222 7.17 20.47 -13.48
C ALA A 222 8.35 21.46 -13.69
N GLY A 223 9.47 21.21 -13.01
CA GLY A 223 10.68 22.05 -13.07
C GLY A 223 10.67 23.28 -12.16
N GLN A 224 9.56 23.62 -11.49
CA GLN A 224 9.50 24.68 -10.50
C GLN A 224 9.83 24.14 -9.11
N SER A 225 10.82 24.72 -8.44
CA SER A 225 11.20 24.35 -7.07
C SER A 225 10.05 24.56 -6.09
N VAL A 226 9.90 23.63 -5.15
CA VAL A 226 8.94 23.74 -4.05
C VAL A 226 9.30 24.92 -3.15
N GLY A 227 8.30 25.72 -2.78
CA GLY A 227 8.47 26.86 -1.90
C GLY A 227 8.96 26.50 -0.50
N SER A 228 9.64 27.43 0.17
CA SER A 228 10.03 27.25 1.58
C SER A 228 8.82 27.06 2.49
N TYR A 229 9.01 26.31 3.59
CA TYR A 229 7.96 26.15 4.58
C TYR A 229 7.70 27.48 5.30
N VAL A 230 6.46 27.96 5.24
CA VAL A 230 5.99 29.14 5.98
C VAL A 230 5.14 28.69 7.16
N PHE A 231 5.51 29.05 8.38
CA PHE A 231 4.70 28.72 9.56
C PHE A 231 3.37 29.48 9.55
N ARG A 232 2.26 28.74 9.58
CA ARG A 232 0.87 29.24 9.62
C ARG A 232 0.01 28.32 10.50
N ARG A 233 -1.26 28.70 10.67
CA ARG A 233 -2.27 27.86 11.33
C ARG A 233 -2.49 26.54 10.57
N GLU A 234 -2.47 26.59 9.25
CA GLU A 234 -2.62 25.44 8.36
C GLU A 234 -1.24 24.97 7.85
N GLY A 235 -1.12 23.68 7.55
CA GLY A 235 0.11 23.08 7.02
C GLY A 235 0.12 22.95 5.49
N ASP A 236 1.20 22.42 4.95
CA ASP A 236 1.33 22.23 3.51
C ASP A 236 0.55 20.99 3.06
N LEU A 237 -0.20 21.11 1.95
CA LEU A 237 -0.72 19.95 1.25
C LEU A 237 0.43 19.10 0.71
N THR A 238 0.49 17.83 1.09
CA THR A 238 1.66 16.98 0.85
C THR A 238 1.27 15.57 0.42
N ALA A 239 2.00 15.07 -0.57
CA ALA A 239 1.98 13.67 -0.97
C ALA A 239 3.26 12.95 -0.51
N LEU A 240 3.10 11.71 -0.08
CA LEU A 240 4.18 10.76 0.19
C LEU A 240 3.92 9.51 -0.65
N VAL A 241 4.93 9.04 -1.37
CA VAL A 241 4.90 7.76 -2.10
C VAL A 241 6.04 6.88 -1.62
N VAL A 242 5.71 5.64 -1.25
CA VAL A 242 6.64 4.67 -0.67
C VAL A 242 6.61 3.39 -1.49
N SER A 243 7.77 2.76 -1.68
CA SER A 243 7.88 1.45 -2.31
C SER A 243 7.11 0.38 -1.53
N SER A 244 6.69 -0.68 -2.22
CA SER A 244 5.93 -1.78 -1.64
C SER A 244 6.63 -2.55 -0.52
N ASP A 245 7.97 -2.50 -0.48
CA ASP A 245 8.81 -3.06 0.58
C ASP A 245 9.05 -2.10 1.76
N PHE A 246 8.51 -0.87 1.71
CA PHE A 246 8.68 0.21 2.69
C PHE A 246 10.12 0.72 2.88
N GLN A 247 11.06 0.36 1.99
CA GLN A 247 12.47 0.74 2.13
C GLN A 247 12.83 2.04 1.38
N GLN A 248 12.00 2.52 0.47
CA GLN A 248 12.28 3.69 -0.35
C GLN A 248 11.10 4.67 -0.36
N ARG A 249 11.39 5.92 0.01
CA ARG A 249 10.53 7.06 -0.31
C ARG A 249 10.79 7.47 -1.76
N ARG A 250 9.81 7.19 -2.62
CA ARG A 250 9.83 7.57 -4.05
C ARG A 250 9.49 9.04 -4.25
N LEU A 251 8.61 9.57 -3.39
CA LEU A 251 8.18 10.96 -3.39
C LEU A 251 7.88 11.37 -1.95
N TRP A 252 8.29 12.57 -1.53
CA TRP A 252 7.65 13.25 -0.40
C TRP A 252 7.66 14.74 -0.65
N THR A 253 6.54 15.23 -1.18
CA THR A 253 6.51 16.53 -1.86
C THR A 253 5.30 17.35 -1.43
N PRO A 254 5.54 18.51 -0.81
CA PRO A 254 4.56 19.56 -0.65
C PRO A 254 4.31 20.25 -1.99
N PHE A 255 3.06 20.60 -2.30
CA PHE A 255 2.71 21.27 -3.58
C PHE A 255 2.70 22.81 -3.48
N THR A 256 3.42 23.36 -2.51
CA THR A 256 3.39 24.78 -2.19
C THR A 256 4.37 25.57 -3.07
N ASP A 257 3.95 26.75 -3.54
CA ASP A 257 4.79 27.72 -4.26
C ASP A 257 5.19 28.86 -3.31
N ASN A 258 4.21 29.64 -2.84
CA ASN A 258 4.42 30.71 -1.87
C ASN A 258 3.44 30.59 -0.71
N GLY A 259 3.80 29.79 0.29
CA GLY A 259 3.01 29.62 1.50
C GLY A 259 1.65 28.94 1.28
N GLY A 260 1.44 28.29 0.13
CA GLY A 260 0.26 27.47 -0.16
C GLY A 260 -0.02 26.45 0.94
N LYS A 261 -1.18 26.58 1.59
CA LYS A 261 -1.67 25.72 2.67
C LYS A 261 -2.91 24.97 2.25
N GLY A 262 -3.05 23.77 2.78
CA GLY A 262 -4.12 22.90 2.35
C GLY A 262 -3.96 21.47 2.83
N LYS A 263 -4.65 20.57 2.14
CA LYS A 263 -4.65 19.15 2.46
C LYS A 263 -4.88 18.32 1.20
N VAL A 264 -4.21 17.19 1.13
CA VAL A 264 -4.50 16.16 0.13
C VAL A 264 -5.56 15.22 0.70
N GLN A 265 -6.67 15.06 -0.01
CA GLN A 265 -7.86 14.34 0.48
C GLN A 265 -8.31 13.21 -0.45
N GLY A 266 -7.75 13.14 -1.66
CA GLY A 266 -8.04 12.08 -2.60
C GLY A 266 -6.79 11.63 -3.34
N PHE A 267 -6.66 10.32 -3.47
CA PHE A 267 -5.68 9.67 -4.33
C PHE A 267 -6.40 8.64 -5.20
N ALA A 268 -6.11 8.67 -6.50
CA ALA A 268 -6.44 7.61 -7.41
C ALA A 268 -5.16 7.18 -8.12
N VAL A 269 -4.88 5.88 -8.09
CA VAL A 269 -3.72 5.30 -8.77
C VAL A 269 -4.14 4.10 -9.58
N GLY A 270 -3.42 3.89 -10.66
CA GLY A 270 -3.50 2.71 -11.49
C GLY A 270 -3.03 2.97 -12.91
N GLN A 271 -2.74 1.90 -13.63
CA GLN A 271 -2.32 1.92 -15.03
C GLN A 271 -1.14 2.89 -15.28
N GLY A 272 -0.15 2.85 -14.37
CA GLY A 272 1.03 3.70 -14.45
C GLY A 272 0.75 5.21 -14.27
N ARG A 273 -0.39 5.58 -13.68
CA ARG A 273 -0.76 6.98 -13.42
C ARG A 273 -1.19 7.18 -11.97
N ALA A 274 -0.89 8.37 -11.47
CA ALA A 274 -1.38 8.86 -10.20
C ALA A 274 -2.13 10.18 -10.41
N ALA A 275 -3.22 10.34 -9.67
CA ALA A 275 -4.00 11.56 -9.57
C ALA A 275 -4.24 11.89 -8.10
N LEU A 276 -4.00 13.14 -7.74
CA LEU A 276 -4.14 13.69 -6.42
C LEU A 276 -5.20 14.78 -6.43
N PHE A 277 -6.12 14.74 -5.47
CA PHE A 277 -7.06 15.83 -5.19
C PHE A 277 -6.76 16.42 -3.82
N GLY A 278 -6.70 17.75 -3.75
CA GLY A 278 -6.54 18.48 -2.50
C GLY A 278 -7.38 19.75 -2.45
N THR A 279 -7.46 20.33 -1.27
CA THR A 279 -8.03 21.66 -1.04
C THR A 279 -6.95 22.62 -0.59
N VAL A 280 -6.97 23.84 -1.13
CA VAL A 280 -6.05 24.94 -0.82
C VAL A 280 -6.85 26.02 -0.09
N VAL A 281 -6.34 26.49 1.04
CA VAL A 281 -7.05 27.41 1.94
C VAL A 281 -6.31 28.73 2.17
N GLU A 282 -5.02 28.79 1.83
CA GLU A 282 -4.19 29.99 1.94
C GLU A 282 -3.04 29.88 0.93
N GLY A 283 -2.50 31.00 0.44
CA GLY A 283 -1.28 31.03 -0.38
C GLY A 283 -1.46 30.42 -1.77
N THR A 284 -0.34 30.18 -2.46
CA THR A 284 -0.32 29.62 -3.82
C THR A 284 0.32 28.24 -3.85
N THR A 285 -0.22 27.37 -4.70
CA THR A 285 0.36 26.07 -5.03
C THR A 285 1.02 26.10 -6.40
N ILE A 286 1.98 25.20 -6.63
CA ILE A 286 2.61 25.06 -7.93
C ILE A 286 1.61 24.45 -8.90
N THR A 287 1.41 25.07 -10.06
CA THR A 287 0.51 24.56 -11.09
C THR A 287 1.25 24.43 -12.43
N ALA A 288 0.92 23.39 -13.19
CA ALA A 288 1.39 23.20 -14.56
C ALA A 288 0.18 22.84 -15.43
N SER A 289 0.00 23.53 -16.56
CA SER A 289 -1.21 23.39 -17.41
C SER A 289 -2.51 23.65 -16.65
N ALA A 290 -2.56 24.72 -15.84
CA ALA A 290 -3.72 25.04 -15.02
C ALA A 290 -4.96 25.33 -15.86
N LEU A 291 -6.10 24.73 -15.49
CA LEU A 291 -7.42 25.06 -16.05
C LEU A 291 -7.80 26.52 -15.80
N HIS A 292 -7.42 27.06 -14.63
CA HIS A 292 -7.55 28.47 -14.29
C HIS A 292 -6.14 29.05 -14.05
N GLY A 293 -5.69 29.96 -14.90
CA GLY A 293 -4.31 30.50 -14.92
C GLY A 293 -3.94 31.43 -13.76
N GLN A 294 -4.81 31.59 -12.77
CA GLN A 294 -4.55 32.28 -11.50
C GLN A 294 -5.24 31.48 -10.40
N ALA A 295 -4.49 31.07 -9.37
CA ALA A 295 -5.09 30.56 -8.15
C ALA A 295 -6.07 31.62 -7.63
N PHE A 296 -7.34 31.25 -7.41
CA PHE A 296 -8.29 32.20 -6.85
C PHE A 296 -7.82 32.45 -5.41
N ASN A 297 -7.50 33.70 -5.10
CA ASN A 297 -7.02 34.08 -3.78
C ASN A 297 -8.21 34.69 -3.05
N PRO A 298 -9.05 33.90 -2.34
CA PRO A 298 -10.11 34.50 -1.56
C PRO A 298 -9.42 35.24 -0.42
N GLY A 299 -9.29 36.55 -0.55
CA GLY A 299 -8.85 37.46 0.52
C GLY A 299 -9.78 37.48 1.74
N THR A 300 -10.65 36.47 1.88
CA THR A 300 -11.58 36.25 2.97
C THR A 300 -11.66 34.75 3.23
N SER A 301 -11.47 34.35 4.49
CA SER A 301 -11.33 33.00 5.05
C SER A 301 -12.51 32.03 4.89
N ALA A 302 -13.30 32.12 3.81
CA ALA A 302 -14.53 31.36 3.61
C ALA A 302 -14.54 30.45 2.36
N LEU A 303 -13.58 30.56 1.45
CA LEU A 303 -13.55 29.74 0.23
C LEU A 303 -12.22 28.99 0.14
N ALA A 304 -12.29 27.69 -0.19
CA ALA A 304 -11.13 26.85 -0.46
C ALA A 304 -11.10 26.51 -1.95
N ASP A 305 -9.91 26.50 -2.55
CA ASP A 305 -9.69 26.12 -3.94
C ASP A 305 -9.47 24.62 -4.05
N ALA A 306 -9.92 24.02 -5.15
CA ALA A 306 -9.56 22.65 -5.51
C ALA A 306 -8.18 22.63 -6.17
N TYR A 307 -7.36 21.64 -5.82
CA TYR A 307 -6.08 21.36 -6.44
C TYR A 307 -6.06 19.95 -7.01
N LEU A 308 -5.67 19.83 -8.28
CA LEU A 308 -5.53 18.56 -8.97
C LEU A 308 -4.10 18.47 -9.51
N ALA A 309 -3.41 17.38 -9.17
CA ALA A 309 -2.14 17.02 -9.78
C ALA A 309 -2.24 15.61 -10.37
N THR A 310 -1.63 15.42 -11.54
CA THR A 310 -1.53 14.11 -12.18
C THR A 310 -0.12 13.90 -12.68
N TRP A 311 0.40 12.69 -12.55
CA TRP A 311 1.71 12.33 -13.09
C TRP A 311 1.74 10.86 -13.54
N ALA A 312 2.71 10.54 -14.39
CA ALA A 312 3.03 9.16 -14.72
C ALA A 312 3.86 8.57 -13.57
N ILE A 313 3.52 7.36 -13.15
CA ILE A 313 4.32 6.56 -12.22
C ILE A 313 5.46 5.97 -13.04
N ASP A 314 6.71 6.09 -12.55
CA ASP A 314 7.89 5.58 -13.24
C ASP A 314 7.67 4.13 -13.68
N SER A 315 7.59 3.94 -14.99
CA SER A 315 7.47 2.61 -15.58
C SER A 315 8.87 2.00 -15.69
N PRO A 316 9.01 0.67 -15.52
CA PRO A 316 10.26 -0.02 -15.81
C PRO A 316 10.80 0.39 -17.18
N THR A 317 12.06 0.82 -17.22
CA THR A 317 12.71 1.23 -18.47
C THR A 317 13.15 0.00 -19.27
N GLY A 318 13.33 0.16 -20.58
CA GLY A 318 13.75 -0.93 -21.48
C GLY A 318 12.61 -1.74 -22.10
N PHE A 319 11.36 -1.41 -21.77
CA PHE A 319 10.17 -1.96 -22.42
C PHE A 319 9.51 -0.93 -23.32
N ALA A 320 8.96 -1.38 -24.45
CA ALA A 320 8.16 -0.55 -25.34
C ALA A 320 6.79 -0.25 -24.74
N THR A 321 6.16 -1.27 -24.14
CA THR A 321 4.89 -1.16 -23.42
C THR A 321 5.03 -1.78 -22.04
N VAL A 322 4.43 -1.13 -21.04
CA VAL A 322 4.20 -1.73 -19.72
C VAL A 322 2.70 -1.78 -19.49
N GLN A 323 2.17 -2.97 -19.26
CA GLN A 323 0.75 -3.21 -19.00
C GLN A 323 0.56 -3.82 -17.63
N TYR A 324 -0.40 -3.26 -16.91
CA TYR A 324 -0.83 -3.72 -15.60
C TYR A 324 -2.30 -4.12 -15.70
N GLY A 325 -2.60 -5.36 -15.38
CA GLY A 325 -3.96 -5.82 -15.14
C GLY A 325 -4.43 -5.39 -13.75
N THR A 326 -5.51 -6.00 -13.31
CA THR A 326 -6.28 -5.61 -12.14
C THR A 326 -6.29 -6.75 -11.11
N ALA A 327 -7.32 -6.79 -10.28
CA ALA A 327 -7.57 -7.94 -9.41
C ALA A 327 -8.60 -8.93 -10.00
N GLY A 328 -9.05 -8.68 -11.24
CA GLY A 328 -9.97 -9.52 -11.99
C GLY A 328 -9.25 -10.33 -13.06
N ALA A 329 -10.00 -11.13 -13.84
CA ALA A 329 -9.41 -11.84 -14.98
C ALA A 329 -9.23 -10.89 -16.17
N ASP A 330 -7.99 -10.52 -16.44
CA ASP A 330 -7.59 -9.57 -17.47
C ASP A 330 -7.09 -10.25 -18.75
N HIS A 331 -7.13 -9.51 -19.86
CA HIS A 331 -6.55 -9.93 -21.13
C HIS A 331 -5.58 -8.86 -21.62
N LEU A 332 -4.28 -9.14 -21.48
CA LEU A 332 -3.19 -8.22 -21.82
C LEU A 332 -2.48 -8.72 -23.09
N VAL A 333 -2.29 -7.82 -24.05
CA VAL A 333 -1.64 -8.13 -25.34
C VAL A 333 -0.58 -7.07 -25.61
N GLY A 334 0.69 -7.48 -25.67
CA GLY A 334 1.80 -6.60 -26.05
C GLY A 334 1.85 -6.30 -27.54
N GLY A 335 2.87 -5.56 -27.94
CA GLY A 335 3.20 -5.09 -29.27
C GLY A 335 4.05 -6.10 -30.05
N ALA A 336 5.08 -5.63 -30.76
CA ALA A 336 5.99 -6.49 -31.54
C ALA A 336 7.45 -6.29 -31.07
N THR A 337 7.60 -5.83 -29.84
CA THR A 337 8.83 -5.30 -29.23
C THR A 337 8.79 -5.68 -27.76
N ALA A 338 9.93 -5.71 -27.07
CA ALA A 338 9.97 -6.13 -25.67
C ALA A 338 8.97 -5.37 -24.78
N ASP A 339 8.00 -6.09 -24.22
CA ASP A 339 6.95 -5.57 -23.36
C ASP A 339 7.02 -6.17 -21.96
N LEU A 340 6.43 -5.47 -20.98
CA LEU A 340 6.25 -5.97 -19.62
C LEU A 340 4.75 -6.12 -19.35
N LEU A 341 4.32 -7.34 -19.08
CA LEU A 341 2.95 -7.70 -18.77
C LEU A 341 2.87 -8.19 -17.32
N ILE A 342 2.10 -7.48 -16.50
CA ILE A 342 1.80 -7.84 -15.11
C ILE A 342 0.30 -8.09 -15.05
N GLY A 343 -0.12 -9.36 -14.94
CA GLY A 343 -1.53 -9.73 -14.87
C GLY A 343 -2.22 -9.15 -13.63
N GLY A 344 -1.56 -9.27 -12.47
CA GLY A 344 -2.14 -8.87 -11.19
C GLY A 344 -2.78 -10.07 -10.50
N LEU A 345 -3.84 -9.86 -9.74
CA LEU A 345 -4.61 -10.99 -9.19
C LEU A 345 -5.68 -11.39 -10.19
N GLY A 346 -6.02 -12.67 -10.24
CA GLY A 346 -6.99 -13.18 -11.20
C GLY A 346 -6.42 -14.37 -11.93
N ALA A 347 -7.15 -14.87 -12.92
CA ALA A 347 -6.61 -15.85 -13.85
C ALA A 347 -6.51 -15.15 -15.20
N ASP A 348 -5.35 -14.57 -15.46
CA ASP A 348 -5.17 -13.65 -16.58
C ASP A 348 -4.79 -14.38 -17.87
N THR A 349 -5.09 -13.74 -18.99
CA THR A 349 -4.60 -14.18 -20.31
C THR A 349 -3.58 -13.16 -20.80
N LEU A 350 -2.32 -13.58 -20.88
CA LEU A 350 -1.19 -12.74 -21.24
C LEU A 350 -0.64 -13.18 -22.60
N GLN A 351 -0.44 -12.23 -23.50
CA GLN A 351 0.13 -12.46 -24.82
C GLN A 351 1.23 -11.41 -25.05
N GLY A 352 2.48 -11.85 -25.17
CA GLY A 352 3.63 -10.97 -25.34
C GLY A 352 3.57 -10.21 -26.65
N ASP A 353 3.26 -10.91 -27.74
CA ASP A 353 3.26 -10.33 -29.08
C ASP A 353 1.84 -10.13 -29.62
N SER A 354 1.52 -8.95 -30.17
CA SER A 354 0.33 -8.77 -31.01
C SER A 354 0.41 -9.70 -32.23
N ARG A 355 -0.64 -10.50 -32.49
CA ARG A 355 -0.68 -11.37 -33.67
C ARG A 355 -0.63 -10.53 -34.96
N PRO A 356 0.40 -10.66 -35.80
CA PRO A 356 0.37 -10.11 -37.14
C PRO A 356 -0.72 -10.82 -37.96
N ALA A 357 -1.38 -10.08 -38.84
CA ALA A 357 -2.22 -10.67 -39.86
C ALA A 357 -1.34 -11.54 -40.78
N GLY A 358 -1.31 -12.86 -40.56
CA GLY A 358 -0.52 -13.79 -41.39
C GLY A 358 0.24 -14.90 -40.68
N GLY A 359 0.22 -15.00 -39.34
CA GLY A 359 0.55 -16.25 -38.64
C GLY A 359 2.01 -16.46 -38.21
N GLY A 360 2.59 -15.51 -37.48
CA GLY A 360 3.77 -15.73 -36.65
C GLY A 360 3.86 -14.67 -35.56
N PHE A 361 4.20 -15.04 -34.33
CA PHE A 361 4.48 -14.09 -33.26
C PHE A 361 5.85 -13.45 -33.56
N GLY A 362 5.87 -12.17 -33.92
CA GLY A 362 7.09 -11.45 -34.27
C GLY A 362 7.71 -10.88 -33.00
N GLY A 363 8.92 -11.35 -32.65
CA GLY A 363 9.44 -11.25 -31.30
C GLY A 363 9.76 -9.84 -30.77
N GLY A 364 9.15 -9.53 -29.63
CA GLY A 364 9.80 -8.88 -28.49
C GLY A 364 10.56 -9.89 -27.62
N ALA A 365 11.34 -9.38 -26.66
CA ALA A 365 11.82 -10.15 -25.52
C ALA A 365 10.95 -9.77 -24.32
N ASP A 366 9.81 -10.44 -24.21
CA ASP A 366 8.75 -10.00 -23.31
C ASP A 366 8.96 -10.52 -21.90
N VAL A 367 8.44 -9.78 -20.93
CA VAL A 367 8.53 -10.11 -19.52
C VAL A 367 7.13 -10.26 -18.95
N PHE A 368 6.85 -11.45 -18.42
CA PHE A 368 5.64 -11.73 -17.65
C PHE A 368 6.01 -11.72 -16.17
N ALA A 369 5.47 -10.79 -15.40
CA ALA A 369 5.94 -10.51 -14.05
C ALA A 369 4.90 -10.84 -12.96
N TYR A 370 5.39 -11.49 -11.90
CA TYR A 370 4.64 -11.88 -10.71
C TYR A 370 5.27 -11.24 -9.46
N ASN A 371 4.54 -10.36 -8.79
CA ASN A 371 4.96 -9.65 -7.58
C ASN A 371 4.57 -10.37 -6.29
N ALA A 372 3.65 -11.33 -6.33
CA ALA A 372 3.28 -12.16 -5.19
C ALA A 372 2.80 -13.54 -5.63
N VAL A 373 2.92 -14.54 -4.75
CA VAL A 373 2.45 -15.92 -5.00
C VAL A 373 0.96 -15.98 -5.36
N GLY A 374 0.16 -15.03 -4.85
CA GLY A 374 -1.28 -14.95 -5.10
C GLY A 374 -1.69 -14.44 -6.49
N GLU A 375 -0.74 -13.95 -7.29
CA GLU A 375 -0.95 -13.49 -8.68
C GLU A 375 -0.92 -14.65 -9.69
N GLY A 376 -0.77 -15.89 -9.22
CA GLY A 376 -0.74 -17.06 -10.10
C GLY A 376 -2.12 -17.50 -10.61
N GLY A 377 -2.13 -18.30 -11.67
CA GLY A 377 -3.34 -18.81 -12.32
C GLY A 377 -3.43 -18.47 -13.82
N ASP A 378 -2.42 -17.79 -14.34
CA ASP A 378 -2.46 -17.18 -15.67
C ASP A 378 -2.28 -18.17 -16.81
N ARG A 379 -2.60 -17.69 -18.01
CA ARG A 379 -2.33 -18.34 -19.29
C ARG A 379 -1.46 -17.42 -20.14
N ILE A 380 -0.23 -17.85 -20.41
CA ILE A 380 0.68 -17.15 -21.32
C ILE A 380 0.57 -17.81 -22.69
N LEU A 381 0.09 -17.06 -23.69
CA LEU A 381 -0.38 -17.63 -24.96
C LEU A 381 0.74 -17.96 -25.97
N ASP A 382 1.89 -17.29 -25.85
CA ASP A 382 2.90 -17.22 -26.91
C ASP A 382 4.35 -17.21 -26.42
N PHE A 383 4.61 -17.66 -25.18
CA PHE A 383 5.94 -17.64 -24.57
C PHE A 383 7.03 -18.29 -25.46
N GLN A 384 8.09 -17.53 -25.73
CA GLN A 384 9.20 -17.88 -26.63
C GLN A 384 10.56 -17.97 -25.89
N THR A 385 11.61 -18.25 -26.63
CA THR A 385 12.98 -18.45 -26.08
C THR A 385 13.62 -17.19 -25.53
N GLN A 386 13.22 -16.01 -26.02
CA GLN A 386 13.75 -14.72 -25.59
C GLN A 386 12.95 -14.12 -24.41
N ASP A 387 11.77 -14.66 -24.14
CA ASP A 387 10.89 -14.15 -23.09
C ASP A 387 11.38 -14.59 -21.71
N HIS A 388 10.96 -13.82 -20.71
CA HIS A 388 11.33 -14.05 -19.32
C HIS A 388 10.11 -14.02 -18.40
N ILE A 389 10.16 -14.84 -17.36
CA ILE A 389 9.29 -14.76 -16.20
C ILE A 389 10.04 -13.98 -15.13
N ARG A 390 9.50 -12.86 -14.68
CA ARG A 390 10.09 -12.06 -13.60
C ARG A 390 9.34 -12.34 -12.30
N ILE A 391 10.07 -12.61 -11.24
CA ILE A 391 9.55 -12.94 -9.91
C ILE A 391 10.08 -11.93 -8.91
N SER A 392 9.18 -11.29 -8.16
CA SER A 392 9.58 -10.46 -7.02
C SER A 392 10.18 -11.33 -5.93
N ALA A 393 11.42 -11.05 -5.53
CA ALA A 393 12.08 -11.78 -4.47
C ALA A 393 11.34 -11.66 -3.14
N SER A 394 10.95 -10.44 -2.75
CA SER A 394 10.21 -10.19 -1.51
C SER A 394 8.82 -10.83 -1.53
N GLY A 395 8.13 -10.79 -2.67
CA GLY A 395 6.81 -11.40 -2.85
C GLY A 395 6.77 -12.91 -2.71
N PHE A 396 7.92 -13.57 -2.91
CA PHE A 396 8.06 -15.03 -2.90
C PHE A 396 8.96 -15.53 -1.75
N GLY A 397 9.46 -14.63 -0.88
CA GLY A 397 10.38 -15.00 0.20
C GLY A 397 11.74 -15.52 -0.30
N LEU A 398 12.19 -15.02 -1.46
CA LEU A 398 13.45 -15.38 -2.11
C LEU A 398 14.52 -14.29 -1.92
N ALA A 399 15.76 -14.59 -2.32
CA ALA A 399 16.84 -13.62 -2.37
C ALA A 399 16.92 -12.97 -3.77
N ALA A 400 16.87 -11.64 -3.84
CA ALA A 400 17.00 -10.89 -5.09
C ALA A 400 18.33 -11.21 -5.80
N GLY A 401 18.29 -11.37 -7.13
CA GLY A 401 19.44 -11.70 -7.96
C GLY A 401 19.92 -13.15 -7.88
N SER A 402 19.27 -14.01 -7.07
CA SER A 402 19.59 -15.44 -7.05
C SER A 402 19.17 -16.13 -8.35
N GLN A 403 19.86 -17.23 -8.70
CA GLN A 403 19.44 -18.05 -9.84
C GLN A 403 18.21 -18.87 -9.49
N ALA A 404 17.23 -18.90 -10.39
CA ALA A 404 16.06 -19.73 -10.23
C ALA A 404 16.43 -21.22 -10.22
N ARG A 405 15.80 -21.97 -9.32
CA ARG A 405 15.94 -23.42 -9.23
C ARG A 405 14.73 -24.03 -9.91
N LEU A 406 14.93 -24.63 -11.09
CA LEU A 406 13.84 -25.14 -11.92
C LEU A 406 13.94 -26.66 -12.07
N ALA A 407 12.89 -27.38 -11.66
CA ALA A 407 12.72 -28.80 -11.95
C ALA A 407 11.67 -29.04 -13.03
N SER A 408 11.84 -30.12 -13.80
CA SER A 408 10.91 -30.57 -14.84
C SER A 408 9.79 -31.49 -14.34
N SER A 409 9.74 -31.76 -13.04
CA SER A 409 8.71 -32.58 -12.39
C SER A 409 8.57 -32.15 -10.93
N SER A 410 7.49 -32.54 -10.27
CA SER A 410 7.18 -32.21 -8.87
C SER A 410 8.08 -32.93 -7.85
N GLN A 411 9.30 -33.29 -8.23
CA GLN A 411 10.28 -33.83 -7.29
C GLN A 411 10.79 -32.72 -6.39
N ALA A 412 10.99 -33.04 -5.11
CA ALA A 412 11.52 -32.11 -4.12
C ALA A 412 12.82 -31.46 -4.64
N LEU A 413 12.84 -30.14 -4.69
CA LEU A 413 14.02 -29.31 -4.91
C LEU A 413 14.87 -29.25 -3.63
N GLY A 414 14.98 -30.31 -2.83
CA GLY A 414 15.70 -30.30 -1.55
C GLY A 414 14.90 -29.67 -0.41
N SER A 415 15.40 -28.61 0.21
CA SER A 415 14.77 -27.94 1.38
C SER A 415 14.75 -26.41 1.23
N SER A 416 14.74 -25.94 -0.01
CA SER A 416 14.76 -24.52 -0.33
C SER A 416 13.80 -24.25 -1.45
N ALA A 417 13.14 -23.08 -1.40
CA ALA A 417 12.15 -22.70 -2.40
C ALA A 417 12.69 -22.79 -3.85
N GLY A 418 11.78 -22.99 -4.79
CA GLY A 418 12.09 -23.05 -6.22
C GLY A 418 10.86 -23.19 -7.09
N PHE A 419 11.07 -23.60 -8.34
CA PHE A 419 10.04 -23.65 -9.37
C PHE A 419 9.96 -25.03 -10.01
N VAL A 420 8.75 -25.45 -10.35
CA VAL A 420 8.47 -26.67 -11.08
C VAL A 420 7.80 -26.31 -12.39
N TYR A 421 8.32 -26.80 -13.51
CA TYR A 421 7.69 -26.67 -14.82
C TYR A 421 7.38 -28.05 -15.40
N SER A 422 6.10 -28.40 -15.48
CA SER A 422 5.65 -29.71 -15.96
C SER A 422 4.35 -29.59 -16.75
N GLY A 423 4.31 -30.20 -17.94
CA GLY A 423 3.11 -30.23 -18.78
C GLY A 423 2.58 -28.84 -19.18
N GLY A 424 3.44 -27.82 -19.23
CA GLY A 424 3.06 -26.44 -19.50
C GLY A 424 2.76 -25.59 -18.26
N LEU A 425 2.61 -26.20 -17.09
CA LEU A 425 2.35 -25.47 -15.84
C LEU A 425 3.67 -25.13 -15.14
N LEU A 426 3.92 -23.83 -14.95
CA LEU A 426 4.92 -23.29 -14.04
C LEU A 426 4.28 -23.09 -12.66
N SER A 427 4.88 -23.67 -11.63
CA SER A 427 4.44 -23.57 -10.24
C SER A 427 5.60 -23.19 -9.31
N PHE A 428 5.29 -22.51 -8.21
CA PHE A 428 6.21 -22.20 -7.13
C PHE A 428 6.12 -23.24 -6.01
N ASP A 429 7.27 -23.81 -5.64
CA ASP A 429 7.44 -24.66 -4.47
C ASP A 429 8.10 -23.84 -3.37
N GLY A 430 7.32 -23.37 -2.40
CA GLY A 430 7.81 -22.49 -1.33
C GLY A 430 8.67 -23.18 -0.28
N ASP A 431 8.50 -24.49 -0.07
CA ASP A 431 9.31 -25.24 0.90
C ASP A 431 10.46 -26.02 0.24
N GLY A 432 10.34 -26.31 -1.06
CA GLY A 432 11.31 -27.08 -1.82
C GLY A 432 11.38 -28.56 -1.46
N ALA A 433 10.69 -28.96 -0.40
CA ALA A 433 10.74 -30.29 0.21
C ALA A 433 9.62 -31.20 -0.30
N GLY A 434 8.66 -30.64 -1.04
CA GLY A 434 7.49 -31.36 -1.52
C GLY A 434 6.52 -31.75 -0.41
N SER A 435 6.71 -31.21 0.80
CA SER A 435 5.77 -31.38 1.91
C SER A 435 4.53 -30.50 1.77
N GLN A 436 4.65 -29.37 1.08
CA GLN A 436 3.57 -28.48 0.71
C GLN A 436 3.26 -28.60 -0.79
N ALA A 437 1.99 -28.36 -1.13
CA ALA A 437 1.59 -28.30 -2.53
C ALA A 437 2.20 -27.07 -3.19
N THR A 438 2.71 -27.24 -4.42
CA THR A 438 3.18 -26.12 -5.23
C THR A 438 2.00 -25.21 -5.61
N VAL A 439 2.23 -23.90 -5.67
CA VAL A 439 1.24 -22.92 -6.14
C VAL A 439 1.44 -22.67 -7.63
N GLY A 440 0.41 -22.88 -8.45
CA GLY A 440 0.49 -22.63 -9.89
C GLY A 440 0.61 -21.13 -10.19
N LEU A 441 1.58 -20.75 -11.00
CA LEU A 441 1.79 -19.37 -11.46
C LEU A 441 1.22 -19.15 -12.84
N ALA A 442 1.67 -19.92 -13.83
CA ALA A 442 1.31 -19.72 -15.22
C ALA A 442 1.22 -21.03 -15.99
N THR A 443 0.22 -21.15 -16.85
CA THR A 443 0.16 -22.15 -17.91
C THR A 443 0.74 -21.55 -19.19
N LEU A 444 1.91 -22.03 -19.61
CA LEU A 444 2.53 -21.70 -20.89
C LEU A 444 1.86 -22.53 -21.99
N VAL A 445 1.03 -21.88 -22.79
CA VAL A 445 0.27 -22.52 -23.87
C VAL A 445 1.23 -23.06 -24.93
N GLY A 446 0.98 -24.27 -25.43
CA GLY A 446 1.86 -24.94 -26.39
C GLY A 446 3.08 -25.64 -25.76
N THR A 447 3.20 -25.62 -24.42
CA THR A 447 4.26 -26.31 -23.67
C THR A 447 5.68 -25.99 -24.17
N PRO A 448 6.06 -24.71 -24.33
CA PRO A 448 7.40 -24.34 -24.78
C PRO A 448 8.47 -24.82 -23.80
N SER A 449 9.72 -24.92 -24.26
CA SER A 449 10.83 -25.16 -23.32
C SER A 449 11.02 -23.93 -22.43
N LEU A 450 11.14 -24.15 -21.11
CA LEU A 450 11.50 -23.12 -20.15
C LEU A 450 12.81 -23.51 -19.46
N SER A 451 13.76 -22.58 -19.41
CA SER A 451 15.01 -22.75 -18.67
C SER A 451 15.05 -21.88 -17.41
N ALA A 452 15.89 -22.26 -16.45
CA ALA A 452 16.10 -21.47 -15.23
C ALA A 452 16.61 -20.05 -15.52
N SER A 453 17.35 -19.82 -16.62
CA SER A 453 17.85 -18.49 -16.96
C SER A 453 16.77 -17.54 -17.48
N GLN A 454 15.62 -18.06 -17.90
CA GLN A 454 14.46 -17.25 -18.28
C GLN A 454 13.60 -16.87 -17.06
N ILE A 455 13.92 -17.34 -15.86
CA ILE A 455 13.26 -16.94 -14.62
C ILE A 455 14.18 -15.97 -13.86
N GLN A 456 13.77 -14.70 -13.80
CA GLN A 456 14.53 -13.61 -13.18
C GLN A 456 13.95 -13.32 -11.79
N ILE A 457 14.76 -13.50 -10.74
CA ILE A 457 14.37 -13.15 -9.37
C ILE A 457 14.93 -11.75 -9.07
N VAL A 458 14.05 -10.76 -8.90
CA VAL A 458 14.42 -9.34 -8.78
C VAL A 458 14.05 -8.72 -7.44
#